data_AF-A0A2R6JX46-F1
#
_entry.id   AF-A0A2R6JX46-F1
#
_cell.length_a   1.000
_cell.length_b   1.000
_cell.length_c   1.000
_cell.angle_alpha   90.00
_cell.angle_beta   90.00
_cell.angle_gamma   90.00
#
_symmetry.space_group_name_H-M   'P 1'
#
loop_
_entity.id
_entity.type
_entity.pdbx_description
1 polymer ?
#
loop_
_entity_poly.entity_id
_entity_poly.type
_entity_poly.pdbx_seq_one_letter_code
_entity_poly.pdbx_strand_id
1 'polypeptide(L)'
;MEKDSSPIADRRRTEEAAPTTPTTDGIEAATAAETTETTGATGTTETIETVGAAETDGTAEAIGAIGAADATGFARRGYLKLAGTTAASLVALGGVGTAAAASDYGTITVPAGERYIKRLGDGESFTNTLVDVSARGAEFRLIAYGAGWEVRNVGISGRVDSSEHTNVLNLSVTEGGSALVENVYLGDGAVPGEYAPFFVPLRHAGTLTVRHSHVRAWPNNGLYASAPGRDSRGGKEGVVRVEKAYARNNNIDGFRLGTDGSYVKDSVVHVDDRPPGVFGGKHTARGIWVREGGNVRVENTDILLDHPDGHVGIIEQGGSVTVVDSEVETRNGANERFRGDVRTRNVGSDPDVTPPAGVPMSAVEAASGESGGGGGDGGSDLPHHVEITGTGDLVPYDFAVSGDLEAGPEFDTDGTDGIDGSTASGQVNLTGTDDYYFSGRITDFAAEGDVKVSVDGERVDPDSFLPRELRVQAVGDRATYEFEVSGDLQPGPTFDTDGTDGIDGSVGTGRVGGTG
;
A
#
# COMPACT_ATOMS: atom_id res chain seq x y z
N MET A 1 18.21 -23.03 -75.13
CA MET A 1 17.85 -24.31 -75.74
C MET A 1 19.15 -25.10 -75.89
N GLU A 2 19.27 -26.20 -75.13
CA GLU A 2 20.21 -27.34 -75.24
C GLU A 2 21.74 -27.07 -75.27
N LYS A 3 22.47 -27.49 -74.22
CA LYS A 3 23.17 -28.80 -74.03
C LYS A 3 24.40 -28.97 -74.95
N ASP A 4 25.62 -28.90 -74.42
CA ASP A 4 26.39 -29.94 -73.69
C ASP A 4 27.20 -30.86 -74.64
N SER A 5 28.51 -31.07 -74.38
CA SER A 5 29.35 -32.24 -74.74
C SER A 5 30.86 -32.04 -74.43
N SER A 6 31.34 -32.51 -73.25
CA SER A 6 32.36 -33.58 -73.03
C SER A 6 33.82 -33.52 -73.59
N PRO A 7 34.81 -34.38 -73.16
CA PRO A 7 34.94 -35.23 -71.94
C PRO A 7 36.40 -35.43 -71.35
N ILE A 8 36.54 -36.39 -70.39
CA ILE A 8 37.71 -37.25 -70.00
C ILE A 8 38.55 -36.74 -68.79
N ALA A 9 38.92 -37.50 -67.74
CA ALA A 9 38.64 -38.82 -67.11
C ALA A 9 39.37 -38.77 -65.72
N ASP A 10 39.08 -39.55 -64.68
CA ASP A 10 39.46 -40.96 -64.56
C ASP A 10 39.04 -41.55 -63.17
N ARG A 11 38.68 -42.85 -63.19
CA ARG A 11 38.58 -43.87 -62.12
C ARG A 11 37.62 -43.67 -60.92
N ARG A 12 36.48 -44.39 -60.87
CA ARG A 12 36.26 -45.80 -60.35
C ARG A 12 36.63 -45.92 -58.86
N ARG A 13 35.82 -46.46 -57.92
CA ARG A 13 34.71 -47.44 -57.98
C ARG A 13 34.03 -47.51 -56.59
N THR A 14 32.68 -47.57 -56.56
CA THR A 14 31.74 -48.43 -55.77
C THR A 14 31.88 -48.60 -54.24
N GLU A 15 30.86 -48.18 -53.47
CA GLU A 15 29.84 -49.01 -52.72
C GLU A 15 30.40 -49.59 -51.40
N GLU A 16 29.72 -49.72 -50.26
CA GLU A 16 28.40 -49.39 -49.70
C GLU A 16 28.48 -49.74 -48.18
N ALA A 17 27.73 -49.01 -47.35
CA ALA A 17 27.23 -49.33 -45.99
C ALA A 17 28.14 -49.44 -44.72
N ALA A 18 27.56 -48.85 -43.66
CA ALA A 18 27.89 -48.67 -42.21
C ALA A 18 28.37 -49.93 -41.44
N PRO A 19 28.88 -49.90 -40.17
CA PRO A 19 28.38 -49.08 -39.04
C PRO A 19 29.34 -48.72 -37.86
N THR A 20 28.75 -48.13 -36.81
CA THR A 20 29.16 -48.04 -35.37
C THR A 20 30.20 -47.02 -34.87
N THR A 21 29.77 -46.25 -33.86
CA THR A 21 30.54 -45.44 -32.88
C THR A 21 31.65 -46.24 -32.18
N PRO A 22 32.80 -45.66 -31.77
CA PRO A 22 32.85 -45.06 -30.41
C PRO A 22 33.89 -43.93 -30.17
N THR A 23 33.72 -43.27 -29.02
CA THR A 23 34.68 -42.65 -28.08
C THR A 23 35.84 -41.74 -28.53
N THR A 24 35.83 -40.61 -27.82
CA THR A 24 36.83 -39.59 -27.47
C THR A 24 38.27 -40.09 -27.28
N ASP A 25 39.24 -39.36 -27.84
CA ASP A 25 40.56 -39.16 -27.25
C ASP A 25 41.37 -38.04 -27.96
N GLY A 26 42.25 -37.39 -27.18
CA GLY A 26 43.33 -36.51 -27.63
C GLY A 26 43.06 -35.03 -27.33
N ILE A 27 43.93 -34.27 -26.67
CA ILE A 27 45.39 -34.20 -26.87
C ILE A 27 46.09 -33.69 -25.59
N GLU A 28 47.12 -34.44 -25.17
CA GLU A 28 48.51 -34.12 -24.75
C GLU A 28 48.86 -32.74 -24.12
N ALA A 29 49.93 -32.55 -23.32
CA ALA A 29 50.86 -33.33 -22.48
C ALA A 29 51.93 -32.33 -21.97
N ALA A 30 52.76 -32.78 -21.01
CA ALA A 30 54.03 -32.22 -20.49
C ALA A 30 53.94 -31.29 -19.26
N THR A 31 54.72 -31.42 -18.19
CA THR A 31 55.82 -32.34 -17.78
C THR A 31 56.05 -32.15 -16.26
N ALA A 32 56.49 -33.20 -15.57
CA ALA A 32 56.70 -33.23 -14.11
C ALA A 32 58.13 -32.91 -13.66
N ALA A 33 58.30 -32.47 -12.40
CA ALA A 33 59.43 -32.84 -11.53
C ALA A 33 59.08 -32.66 -10.03
N GLU A 34 59.61 -33.57 -9.21
CA GLU A 34 59.47 -33.88 -7.76
C GLU A 34 59.48 -32.68 -6.77
N THR A 35 59.03 -32.74 -5.50
CA THR A 35 59.38 -33.70 -4.43
C THR A 35 58.49 -33.56 -3.15
N THR A 36 58.30 -34.69 -2.45
CA THR A 36 58.09 -34.88 -0.98
C THR A 36 56.79 -34.46 -0.25
N GLU A 37 56.21 -35.46 0.43
CA GLU A 37 55.11 -35.37 1.40
C GLU A 37 55.42 -34.49 2.62
N THR A 38 54.46 -33.65 3.03
CA THR A 38 54.14 -33.46 4.46
C THR A 38 52.68 -33.02 4.62
N THR A 39 52.05 -33.56 5.64
CA THR A 39 50.67 -33.42 6.11
C THR A 39 50.12 -31.99 6.23
N GLY A 40 48.84 -31.78 5.88
CA GLY A 40 48.05 -30.64 6.35
C GLY A 40 46.90 -30.24 5.41
N ALA A 41 45.67 -30.54 5.83
CA ALA A 41 44.37 -30.27 5.20
C ALA A 41 44.28 -29.06 4.23
N THR A 42 44.03 -29.38 2.96
CA THR A 42 43.54 -28.51 1.87
C THR A 42 41.99 -28.47 1.93
N GLY A 43 41.25 -27.36 1.76
CA GLY A 43 41.59 -26.13 1.07
C GLY A 43 41.56 -26.33 -0.44
N THR A 44 40.38 -26.37 -1.07
CA THR A 44 40.24 -26.34 -2.52
C THR A 44 39.26 -25.28 -2.96
N THR A 45 39.83 -24.24 -3.56
CA THR A 45 39.23 -23.35 -4.54
C THR A 45 39.07 -24.11 -5.85
N GLU A 46 37.89 -24.09 -6.46
CA GLU A 46 37.71 -24.37 -7.89
C GLU A 46 37.18 -23.13 -8.60
N THR A 47 37.84 -22.81 -9.71
CA THR A 47 37.51 -21.75 -10.65
C THR A 47 36.33 -22.20 -11.50
N ILE A 48 35.27 -21.40 -11.50
CA ILE A 48 34.01 -21.63 -12.22
C ILE A 48 34.16 -21.17 -13.68
N GLU A 49 34.01 -22.11 -14.62
CA GLU A 49 33.64 -21.78 -16.01
C GLU A 49 32.14 -21.44 -16.08
N THR A 50 31.85 -20.38 -16.83
CA THR A 50 30.56 -19.68 -16.87
C THR A 50 29.57 -20.37 -17.80
N VAL A 51 28.45 -20.86 -17.26
CA VAL A 51 27.23 -21.15 -18.03
C VAL A 51 25.98 -20.89 -17.17
N GLY A 52 25.12 -19.98 -17.62
CA GLY A 52 23.69 -19.87 -17.25
C GLY A 52 23.37 -19.53 -15.79
N ALA A 53 22.89 -18.32 -15.53
CA ALA A 53 22.42 -17.87 -14.22
C ALA A 53 21.29 -18.76 -13.68
N ALA A 54 21.63 -19.71 -12.80
CA ALA A 54 20.70 -20.40 -11.93
C ALA A 54 20.37 -19.48 -10.73
N GLU A 55 19.08 -19.26 -10.49
CA GLU A 55 18.58 -18.61 -9.28
C GLU A 55 18.77 -19.57 -8.10
N THR A 56 19.51 -19.13 -7.08
CA THR A 56 19.70 -19.91 -5.85
C THR A 56 18.49 -19.76 -4.93
N ASP A 57 17.86 -20.91 -4.69
CA ASP A 57 16.81 -21.22 -3.71
C ASP A 57 17.08 -20.59 -2.33
N GLY A 58 16.14 -19.77 -1.85
CA GLY A 58 16.00 -19.48 -0.43
C GLY A 58 15.54 -20.74 0.30
N THR A 59 16.47 -21.48 0.87
CA THR A 59 16.22 -22.67 1.68
C THR A 59 15.47 -22.30 2.95
N ALA A 60 14.22 -22.76 3.05
CA ALA A 60 13.54 -22.96 4.31
C ALA A 60 14.15 -24.17 5.02
N GLU A 61 14.83 -23.97 6.15
CA GLU A 61 15.01 -25.01 7.17
C GLU A 61 14.80 -24.43 8.57
N ALA A 62 14.30 -25.31 9.46
CA ALA A 62 13.95 -25.14 10.87
C ALA A 62 12.55 -24.56 11.21
N ILE A 63 11.50 -25.34 10.90
CA ILE A 63 10.41 -25.52 11.89
C ILE A 63 10.37 -27.02 12.23
N GLY A 64 11.08 -27.38 13.30
CA GLY A 64 10.96 -28.70 13.91
C GLY A 64 9.57 -28.87 14.50
N ALA A 65 8.93 -30.00 14.16
CA ALA A 65 7.66 -30.43 14.73
C ALA A 65 7.75 -30.51 16.26
N ILE A 66 6.79 -29.88 16.96
CA ILE A 66 6.57 -30.15 18.39
C ILE A 66 5.25 -30.90 18.48
N GLY A 67 5.36 -32.22 18.62
CA GLY A 67 4.26 -33.10 19.01
C GLY A 67 3.90 -32.90 20.47
N ALA A 68 2.62 -33.06 20.77
CA ALA A 68 2.08 -33.03 22.13
C ALA A 68 2.66 -34.14 23.01
N ALA A 69 3.25 -33.78 24.14
CA ALA A 69 3.33 -34.60 25.34
C ALA A 69 3.71 -33.76 26.58
N ASP A 70 3.35 -34.32 27.73
CA ASP A 70 3.01 -33.73 29.02
C ASP A 70 4.14 -33.08 29.85
N ALA A 71 3.69 -32.37 30.89
CA ALA A 71 4.38 -31.50 31.85
C ALA A 71 5.72 -32.00 32.46
N THR A 72 6.63 -31.06 32.74
CA THR A 72 7.13 -30.67 34.10
C THR A 72 8.40 -29.79 34.02
N GLY A 73 8.48 -28.74 34.85
CA GLY A 73 9.75 -28.31 35.46
C GLY A 73 10.58 -27.18 34.81
N PHE A 74 10.22 -25.94 35.14
CA PHE A 74 11.09 -24.76 35.36
C PHE A 74 12.37 -24.51 34.52
N ALA A 75 12.35 -23.41 33.75
CA ALA A 75 13.37 -22.36 33.82
C ALA A 75 12.75 -20.97 33.60
N ARG A 76 12.70 -20.18 34.69
CA ARG A 76 12.29 -18.78 34.73
C ARG A 76 13.45 -17.88 34.31
N ARG A 77 13.19 -16.89 33.44
CA ARG A 77 13.78 -15.51 33.38
C ARG A 77 13.21 -14.85 32.12
N GLY A 78 12.13 -14.08 32.24
CA GLY A 78 12.13 -12.60 32.26
C GLY A 78 12.01 -12.10 30.82
N TYR A 79 10.88 -11.56 30.36
CA TYR A 79 10.35 -10.26 30.73
C TYR A 79 8.82 -10.23 30.71
N LEU A 80 8.25 -9.90 31.87
CA LEU A 80 6.90 -9.35 32.00
C LEU A 80 7.09 -7.92 32.49
N LYS A 81 6.85 -6.96 31.60
CA LYS A 81 6.46 -5.59 31.95
C LYS A 81 5.35 -5.17 31.00
N LEU A 82 4.19 -5.81 31.15
CA LEU A 82 2.93 -5.21 30.75
C LEU A 82 2.40 -4.49 32.00
N ALA A 83 2.80 -3.23 32.14
CA ALA A 83 2.12 -2.25 32.96
C ALA A 83 1.47 -1.27 31.98
N GLY A 84 0.31 -1.64 31.45
CA GLY A 84 -0.62 -0.73 30.79
C GLY A 84 -1.74 -0.44 31.78
N THR A 85 -1.40 0.34 32.81
CA THR A 85 -2.37 0.90 33.74
C THR A 85 -3.31 1.82 32.98
N THR A 86 -4.62 1.63 33.16
CA THR A 86 -5.59 2.71 33.03
C THR A 86 -5.12 3.88 33.92
N ALA A 87 -4.57 4.93 33.31
CA ALA A 87 -4.19 6.15 34.00
C ALA A 87 -5.21 7.25 33.70
N ALA A 88 -6.38 7.14 34.34
CA ALA A 88 -7.10 8.31 34.79
C ALA A 88 -6.43 8.77 36.09
N SER A 89 -5.52 9.74 36.02
CA SER A 89 -5.14 10.60 37.16
C SER A 89 -4.19 11.72 36.73
N LEU A 90 -4.76 12.89 36.43
CA LEU A 90 -4.08 14.16 36.60
C LEU A 90 -4.93 15.02 37.54
N VAL A 91 -4.58 14.99 38.83
CA VAL A 91 -4.71 16.17 39.68
C VAL A 91 -3.31 16.76 39.77
N ALA A 92 -3.01 17.67 38.85
CA ALA A 92 -1.94 18.64 38.99
C ALA A 92 -2.58 20.02 38.99
N LEU A 93 -2.46 20.70 40.13
CA LEU A 93 -2.79 22.11 40.30
C LEU A 93 -1.94 22.95 39.33
N GLY A 94 -2.60 23.75 38.49
CA GLY A 94 -2.01 24.92 37.83
C GLY A 94 -1.12 24.64 36.62
N GLY A 95 -1.75 24.38 35.47
CA GLY A 95 -1.14 24.40 34.15
C GLY A 95 -2.14 23.91 33.13
N VAL A 96 -2.58 24.79 32.22
CA VAL A 96 -3.55 24.46 31.16
C VAL A 96 -2.81 23.64 30.10
N GLY A 97 -2.59 22.36 30.36
CA GLY A 97 -2.13 21.39 29.38
C GLY A 97 -3.35 20.78 28.72
N THR A 98 -3.51 21.00 27.41
CA THR A 98 -4.45 20.27 26.55
C THR A 98 -4.24 18.77 26.74
N ALA A 99 -5.28 18.05 27.14
CA ALA A 99 -5.25 16.60 27.14
C ALA A 99 -5.24 16.13 25.67
N ALA A 100 -4.13 15.54 25.22
CA ALA A 100 -4.07 14.91 23.91
C ALA A 100 -5.15 13.82 23.82
N ALA A 101 -5.94 13.83 22.76
CA ALA A 101 -6.87 12.75 22.46
C ALA A 101 -6.10 11.42 22.42
N ALA A 102 -6.62 10.38 23.08
CA ALA A 102 -6.02 9.06 23.00
C ALA A 102 -6.21 8.56 21.56
N SER A 103 -5.14 8.14 20.89
CA SER A 103 -5.22 7.48 19.59
C SER A 103 -6.07 6.21 19.72
N ASP A 104 -7.04 5.99 18.82
CA ASP A 104 -7.94 4.82 18.81
C ASP A 104 -7.24 3.48 18.49
N TYR A 105 -5.90 3.48 18.46
CA TYR A 105 -5.03 2.35 18.18
C TYR A 105 -3.90 2.22 19.20
N GLY A 106 -3.41 1.00 19.38
CA GLY A 106 -2.20 0.71 20.15
C GLY A 106 -0.94 1.00 19.35
N THR A 107 0.14 1.44 20.02
CA THR A 107 1.45 1.62 19.38
C THR A 107 2.47 0.61 19.91
N ILE A 108 3.21 -0.05 19.01
CA ILE A 108 4.36 -0.90 19.30
C ILE A 108 5.59 -0.25 18.68
N THR A 109 6.45 0.38 19.48
CA THR A 109 7.76 0.87 19.02
C THR A 109 8.81 -0.21 19.23
N VAL A 110 9.47 -0.62 18.15
CA VAL A 110 10.55 -1.61 18.18
C VAL A 110 11.90 -0.87 18.25
N PRO A 111 12.71 -1.05 19.32
CA PRO A 111 13.98 -0.36 19.44
C PRO A 111 15.01 -0.77 18.38
N ALA A 112 16.05 0.04 18.21
CA ALA A 112 17.14 -0.22 17.28
C ALA A 112 17.81 -1.59 17.55
N GLY A 113 17.92 -2.41 16.52
CA GLY A 113 18.50 -3.76 16.58
C GLY A 113 17.69 -4.80 17.37
N GLU A 114 16.52 -4.42 17.88
CA GLU A 114 15.62 -5.32 18.61
C GLU A 114 14.57 -5.93 17.69
N ARG A 115 13.98 -7.04 18.14
CA ARG A 115 12.96 -7.76 17.40
C ARG A 115 11.70 -7.98 18.23
N TYR A 116 10.56 -7.64 17.65
CA TYR A 116 9.24 -7.96 18.19
C TYR A 116 8.57 -9.07 17.35
N ILE A 117 8.16 -10.17 18.00
CA ILE A 117 7.47 -11.29 17.34
C ILE A 117 6.07 -11.46 17.92
N LYS A 118 5.05 -11.25 17.08
CA LYS A 118 3.65 -11.61 17.37
C LYS A 118 3.35 -13.00 16.82
N ARG A 119 2.64 -13.81 17.58
CA ARG A 119 2.10 -15.11 17.12
C ARG A 119 0.58 -15.11 17.26
N LEU A 120 -0.09 -15.69 16.27
CA LEU A 120 -1.54 -15.91 16.28
C LEU A 120 -1.85 -17.40 16.05
N GLY A 121 -2.67 -17.96 16.92
CA GLY A 121 -3.28 -19.27 16.83
C GLY A 121 -4.75 -19.23 16.38
N ASP A 122 -5.49 -20.31 16.62
CA ASP A 122 -6.91 -20.40 16.24
C ASP A 122 -7.76 -19.29 16.87
N GLY A 123 -8.54 -18.58 16.04
CA GLY A 123 -9.49 -17.54 16.48
C GLY A 123 -8.86 -16.27 17.07
N GLU A 124 -7.53 -16.15 17.11
CA GLU A 124 -6.85 -14.99 17.68
C GLU A 124 -6.77 -13.82 16.70
N SER A 125 -6.79 -12.59 17.23
CA SER A 125 -6.70 -11.38 16.42
C SER A 125 -5.51 -10.49 16.80
N PHE A 126 -5.05 -9.72 15.82
CA PHE A 126 -4.13 -8.60 16.00
C PHE A 126 -4.70 -7.38 15.29
N THR A 127 -5.20 -6.41 16.06
CA THR A 127 -6.00 -5.32 15.52
C THR A 127 -5.63 -3.94 16.03
N ASN A 128 -6.00 -2.91 15.26
CA ASN A 128 -5.88 -1.49 15.59
C ASN A 128 -4.51 -1.17 16.19
N THR A 129 -3.44 -1.44 15.43
CA THR A 129 -2.08 -1.32 15.92
C THR A 129 -1.16 -0.64 14.92
N LEU A 130 -0.51 0.44 15.37
CA LEU A 130 0.63 1.04 14.70
C LEU A 130 1.91 0.35 15.21
N VAL A 131 2.68 -0.24 14.32
CA VAL A 131 3.99 -0.78 14.63
C VAL A 131 5.06 0.13 14.04
N ASP A 132 5.86 0.75 14.88
CA ASP A 132 6.96 1.61 14.49
C ASP A 132 8.29 0.83 14.51
N VAL A 133 8.85 0.64 13.32
CA VAL A 133 10.16 0.04 13.04
C VAL A 133 11.14 1.05 12.44
N SER A 134 10.93 2.35 12.65
CA SER A 134 11.80 3.42 12.13
C SER A 134 13.22 3.40 12.71
N ALA A 135 13.42 2.76 13.86
CA ALA A 135 14.73 2.62 14.47
C ALA A 135 15.61 1.64 13.67
N ARG A 136 16.87 2.01 13.45
CA ARG A 136 17.83 1.19 12.67
C ARG A 136 17.90 -0.26 13.17
N GLY A 137 17.70 -1.20 12.26
CA GLY A 137 17.76 -2.64 12.50
C GLY A 137 16.58 -3.17 13.32
N ALA A 138 15.54 -2.39 13.55
CA ALA A 138 14.33 -2.84 14.21
C ALA A 138 13.60 -3.87 13.34
N GLU A 139 13.12 -4.95 13.96
CA GLU A 139 12.41 -6.02 13.26
C GLU A 139 11.03 -6.28 13.89
N PHE A 140 9.99 -6.21 13.06
CA PHE A 140 8.68 -6.74 13.42
C PHE A 140 8.38 -8.00 12.61
N ARG A 141 7.84 -9.02 13.29
CA ARG A 141 7.38 -10.24 12.65
C ARG A 141 6.06 -10.71 13.26
N LEU A 142 5.10 -11.05 12.40
CA LEU A 142 3.88 -11.75 12.78
C LEU A 142 3.86 -13.15 12.17
N ILE A 143 3.56 -14.15 12.98
CA ILE A 143 3.46 -15.55 12.55
C ILE A 143 2.07 -16.07 12.93
N ALA A 144 1.22 -16.28 11.92
CA ALA A 144 -0.12 -16.80 12.10
C ALA A 144 -0.23 -18.25 11.58
N TYR A 145 -0.75 -19.15 12.42
CA TYR A 145 -1.03 -20.53 12.07
C TYR A 145 -2.24 -21.05 12.84
N GLY A 146 -3.22 -21.56 12.10
CA GLY A 146 -4.49 -22.01 12.66
C GLY A 146 -5.64 -21.66 11.71
N ALA A 147 -6.86 -21.62 12.22
CA ALA A 147 -8.05 -21.15 11.53
C ALA A 147 -8.75 -20.04 12.31
N GLY A 148 -9.46 -19.16 11.61
CA GLY A 148 -10.26 -18.09 12.19
C GLY A 148 -9.46 -16.93 12.79
N TRP A 149 -8.14 -16.89 12.58
CA TRP A 149 -7.34 -15.75 13.03
C TRP A 149 -7.55 -14.53 12.12
N GLU A 150 -7.36 -13.34 12.69
CA GLU A 150 -7.51 -12.07 11.97
C GLU A 150 -6.34 -11.11 12.22
N VAL A 151 -5.87 -10.45 11.16
CA VAL A 151 -5.04 -9.25 11.24
C VAL A 151 -5.84 -8.11 10.62
N ARG A 152 -6.18 -7.08 11.40
CA ARG A 152 -7.11 -6.04 10.95
C ARG A 152 -6.68 -4.66 11.43
N ASN A 153 -6.64 -3.66 10.56
CA ASN A 153 -6.29 -2.29 10.96
C ASN A 153 -4.86 -2.23 11.55
N VAL A 154 -3.86 -2.58 10.74
CA VAL A 154 -2.47 -2.64 11.20
C VAL A 154 -1.58 -1.88 10.23
N GLY A 155 -0.90 -0.86 10.72
CA GLY A 155 0.10 -0.13 9.96
C GLY A 155 1.51 -0.43 10.45
N ILE A 156 2.42 -0.71 9.52
CA ILE A 156 3.86 -0.78 9.80
C ILE A 156 4.50 0.52 9.29
N SER A 157 5.01 1.32 10.22
CA SER A 157 5.70 2.58 9.97
C SER A 157 7.20 2.38 10.07
N GLY A 158 7.96 2.97 9.15
CA GLY A 158 9.40 2.86 9.06
C GLY A 158 9.85 1.84 8.01
N ARG A 159 10.93 2.19 7.31
CA ARG A 159 11.55 1.34 6.28
C ARG A 159 12.34 0.21 6.94
N VAL A 160 11.99 -1.03 6.62
CA VAL A 160 12.64 -2.21 7.22
C VAL A 160 14.09 -2.35 6.74
N ASP A 161 15.03 -2.45 7.69
CA ASP A 161 16.47 -2.58 7.44
C ASP A 161 17.18 -3.62 8.34
N SER A 162 16.44 -4.59 8.89
CA SER A 162 16.96 -5.61 9.81
C SER A 162 17.89 -6.61 9.13
N SER A 163 19.06 -6.89 9.71
CA SER A 163 20.08 -7.76 9.08
C SER A 163 19.67 -9.22 8.83
N GLU A 164 18.53 -9.66 9.36
CA GLU A 164 18.04 -11.04 9.29
C GLU A 164 17.28 -11.34 7.98
N HIS A 165 16.97 -10.33 7.16
CA HIS A 165 16.23 -10.47 5.89
C HIS A 165 14.92 -11.27 6.03
N THR A 166 14.15 -11.02 7.09
CA THR A 166 12.95 -11.80 7.41
C THR A 166 11.70 -11.25 6.72
N ASN A 167 10.73 -12.14 6.52
CA ASN A 167 9.38 -11.76 6.07
C ASN A 167 8.57 -11.20 7.25
N VAL A 168 7.86 -10.10 7.03
CA VAL A 168 7.10 -9.41 8.09
C VAL A 168 5.90 -10.27 8.54
N LEU A 169 5.03 -10.65 7.61
CA LEU A 169 3.81 -11.42 7.89
C LEU A 169 3.93 -12.84 7.32
N ASN A 170 4.09 -13.83 8.20
CA ASN A 170 4.17 -15.25 7.86
C ASN A 170 2.82 -15.93 8.15
N LEU A 171 2.05 -16.20 7.11
CA LEU A 171 0.61 -16.46 7.22
C LEU A 171 0.27 -17.86 6.73
N SER A 172 -0.41 -18.65 7.55
CA SER A 172 -0.82 -20.00 7.17
C SER A 172 -2.14 -20.38 7.81
N VAL A 173 -2.95 -21.15 7.07
CA VAL A 173 -4.29 -21.57 7.49
C VAL A 173 -4.35 -23.08 7.40
N THR A 174 -4.90 -23.71 8.44
CA THR A 174 -5.09 -25.16 8.48
C THR A 174 -6.17 -25.62 7.50
N GLU A 175 -6.10 -26.89 7.09
CA GLU A 175 -7.02 -27.49 6.13
C GLU A 175 -8.49 -27.29 6.55
N GLY A 176 -9.34 -26.86 5.60
CA GLY A 176 -10.75 -26.54 5.85
C GLY A 176 -11.00 -25.25 6.64
N GLY A 177 -9.96 -24.59 7.14
CA GLY A 177 -10.03 -23.31 7.84
C GLY A 177 -10.04 -22.11 6.89
N SER A 178 -10.40 -20.95 7.43
CA SER A 178 -10.25 -19.65 6.76
C SER A 178 -9.63 -18.62 7.70
N ALA A 179 -8.95 -17.60 7.16
CA ALA A 179 -8.41 -16.49 7.93
C ALA A 179 -8.36 -15.20 7.10
N LEU A 180 -8.21 -14.06 7.77
CA LEU A 180 -8.32 -12.73 7.17
C LEU A 180 -7.13 -11.84 7.52
N VAL A 181 -6.60 -11.15 6.51
CA VAL A 181 -5.84 -9.91 6.64
C VAL A 181 -6.64 -8.80 5.99
N GLU A 182 -6.94 -7.74 6.72
CA GLU A 182 -7.73 -6.61 6.24
C GLU A 182 -7.16 -5.27 6.71
N ASN A 183 -7.16 -4.25 5.85
CA ASN A 183 -6.76 -2.89 6.19
C ASN A 183 -5.36 -2.84 6.79
N VAL A 184 -4.37 -3.21 5.97
CA VAL A 184 -2.97 -3.31 6.39
C VAL A 184 -2.08 -2.44 5.52
N TYR A 185 -1.27 -1.59 6.15
CA TYR A 185 -0.30 -0.74 5.48
C TYR A 185 1.12 -1.26 5.67
N LEU A 186 1.79 -1.48 4.54
CA LEU A 186 3.18 -1.92 4.38
C LEU A 186 3.87 -1.07 3.29
N GLY A 187 3.54 0.22 3.23
CA GLY A 187 3.94 1.12 2.13
C GLY A 187 5.33 1.76 2.26
N ASP A 188 5.94 1.71 3.45
CA ASP A 188 7.29 2.25 3.71
C ASP A 188 8.41 1.34 3.20
N GLY A 189 8.07 0.09 2.88
CA GLY A 189 8.95 -0.86 2.21
C GLY A 189 10.17 -1.30 3.02
N ALA A 190 11.20 -1.73 2.30
CA ALA A 190 12.46 -2.18 2.89
C ALA A 190 13.68 -1.65 2.13
N VAL A 191 14.84 -1.75 2.76
CA VAL A 191 16.14 -1.59 2.09
C VAL A 191 16.39 -2.74 1.10
N PRO A 192 17.31 -2.60 0.13
CA PRO A 192 17.69 -3.71 -0.75
C PRO A 192 18.07 -4.97 0.04
N GLY A 193 17.62 -6.14 -0.42
CA GLY A 193 17.78 -7.41 0.31
C GLY A 193 16.76 -8.46 -0.12
N GLU A 194 16.44 -9.42 0.77
CA GLU A 194 15.47 -10.51 0.51
C GLU A 194 14.12 -10.32 1.21
N TYR A 195 13.84 -9.13 1.76
CA TYR A 195 12.63 -8.86 2.54
C TYR A 195 11.35 -8.96 1.69
N ALA A 196 10.35 -9.66 2.22
CA ALA A 196 8.98 -9.62 1.72
C ALA A 196 8.00 -9.24 2.85
N PRO A 197 6.97 -8.44 2.56
CA PRO A 197 5.96 -8.06 3.55
C PRO A 197 5.05 -9.24 3.89
N PHE A 198 4.65 -10.02 2.88
CA PHE A 198 3.82 -11.21 3.04
C PHE A 198 4.54 -12.46 2.54
N PHE A 199 4.46 -13.53 3.33
CA PHE A 199 4.85 -14.87 2.91
C PHE A 199 3.86 -15.93 3.38
N VAL A 200 3.34 -16.70 2.42
CA VAL A 200 2.47 -17.85 2.65
C VAL A 200 3.29 -19.13 2.42
N PRO A 201 3.60 -19.91 3.48
CA PRO A 201 4.50 -21.06 3.41
C PRO A 201 3.82 -22.32 2.87
N LEU A 202 4.63 -23.32 2.49
CA LEU A 202 4.21 -24.64 2.00
C LEU A 202 3.06 -25.30 2.79
N ARG A 203 3.03 -25.10 4.11
CA ARG A 203 2.04 -25.71 5.03
C ARG A 203 0.63 -25.09 4.97
N HIS A 204 0.43 -23.99 4.25
CA HIS A 204 -0.89 -23.36 4.13
C HIS A 204 -1.82 -24.26 3.30
N ALA A 205 -2.92 -24.70 3.92
CA ALA A 205 -3.85 -25.71 3.37
C ALA A 205 -5.31 -25.24 3.35
N GLY A 206 -5.63 -24.15 4.08
CA GLY A 206 -6.97 -23.57 4.14
C GLY A 206 -7.19 -22.46 3.12
N THR A 207 -8.00 -21.47 3.47
CA THR A 207 -8.21 -20.25 2.67
C THR A 207 -7.71 -19.01 3.39
N LEU A 208 -6.81 -18.25 2.79
CA LEU A 208 -6.39 -16.93 3.26
C LEU A 208 -6.97 -15.84 2.36
N THR A 209 -7.64 -14.86 2.96
CA THR A 209 -8.04 -13.63 2.25
C THR A 209 -7.17 -12.47 2.73
N VAL A 210 -6.55 -11.76 1.79
CA VAL A 210 -5.81 -10.52 2.03
C VAL A 210 -6.54 -9.42 1.27
N ARG A 211 -7.06 -8.42 2.00
CA ARG A 211 -7.81 -7.33 1.37
C ARG A 211 -7.54 -5.96 1.97
N HIS A 212 -7.83 -4.90 1.23
CA HIS A 212 -7.56 -3.52 1.66
C HIS A 212 -6.10 -3.36 2.14
N SER A 213 -5.14 -3.86 1.36
CA SER A 213 -3.73 -3.84 1.75
C SER A 213 -2.93 -2.94 0.83
N HIS A 214 -2.10 -2.07 1.40
CA HIS A 214 -1.14 -1.25 0.66
C HIS A 214 0.25 -1.82 0.84
N VAL A 215 0.89 -2.20 -0.27
CA VAL A 215 2.22 -2.79 -0.27
C VAL A 215 3.13 -2.09 -1.26
N ARG A 216 4.17 -1.40 -0.76
CA ARG A 216 5.06 -0.64 -1.63
C ARG A 216 6.53 -0.77 -1.27
N ALA A 217 7.39 -0.68 -2.29
CA ALA A 217 8.85 -0.57 -2.16
C ALA A 217 9.50 -1.77 -1.43
N TRP A 218 9.09 -2.99 -1.77
CA TRP A 218 9.74 -4.21 -1.28
C TRP A 218 10.75 -4.76 -2.31
N PRO A 219 11.96 -5.18 -1.87
CA PRO A 219 12.99 -5.70 -2.76
C PRO A 219 12.68 -7.09 -3.29
N ASN A 220 11.72 -7.78 -2.67
CA ASN A 220 11.19 -9.07 -3.13
C ASN A 220 9.76 -8.89 -3.67
N ASN A 221 8.88 -9.85 -3.42
CA ASN A 221 7.46 -9.79 -3.76
C ASN A 221 6.69 -8.77 -2.90
N GLY A 222 5.62 -8.18 -3.44
CA GLY A 222 4.60 -7.53 -2.63
C GLY A 222 3.72 -8.56 -1.90
N LEU A 223 3.44 -9.72 -2.48
CA LEU A 223 2.87 -10.87 -1.77
C LEU A 223 3.45 -12.16 -2.30
N TYR A 224 4.17 -12.92 -1.47
CA TYR A 224 4.70 -14.22 -1.86
C TYR A 224 3.76 -15.33 -1.38
N ALA A 225 2.91 -15.84 -2.28
CA ALA A 225 1.99 -16.93 -1.98
C ALA A 225 1.90 -18.05 -3.04
N SER A 226 2.95 -18.29 -3.84
CA SER A 226 3.01 -19.49 -4.70
C SER A 226 3.49 -20.74 -3.98
N ALA A 227 4.19 -20.62 -2.85
CA ALA A 227 4.80 -21.76 -2.17
C ALA A 227 3.80 -22.89 -1.83
N PRO A 228 2.53 -22.63 -1.44
CA PRO A 228 1.57 -23.69 -1.18
C PRO A 228 1.30 -24.64 -2.37
N GLY A 229 1.53 -24.20 -3.60
CA GLY A 229 1.42 -25.00 -4.83
C GLY A 229 2.65 -25.85 -5.17
N ARG A 230 3.75 -25.69 -4.42
CA ARG A 230 5.02 -26.36 -4.73
C ARG A 230 4.99 -27.84 -4.32
N ASP A 231 4.34 -28.66 -5.14
CA ASP A 231 4.19 -30.11 -4.98
C ASP A 231 5.52 -30.82 -4.68
N SER A 232 6.57 -30.45 -5.41
CA SER A 232 7.92 -31.01 -5.24
C SER A 232 8.51 -30.86 -3.83
N ARG A 233 7.93 -29.97 -3.00
CA ARG A 233 8.30 -29.75 -1.59
C ARG A 233 7.17 -30.06 -0.61
N GLY A 234 6.11 -30.74 -1.05
CA GLY A 234 4.97 -31.08 -0.22
C GLY A 234 4.10 -29.88 0.13
N GLY A 235 3.90 -28.98 -0.83
CA GLY A 235 2.84 -27.96 -0.81
C GLY A 235 1.48 -28.56 -0.41
N LYS A 236 0.63 -27.73 0.18
CA LYS A 236 -0.67 -28.15 0.73
C LYS A 236 -1.87 -27.57 -0.01
N GLU A 237 -1.63 -26.93 -1.16
CA GLU A 237 -2.69 -26.46 -2.06
C GLU A 237 -3.69 -25.48 -1.42
N GLY A 238 -3.29 -24.78 -0.35
CA GLY A 238 -4.14 -23.77 0.27
C GLY A 238 -4.41 -22.57 -0.66
N VAL A 239 -5.63 -22.05 -0.60
CA VAL A 239 -6.14 -20.99 -1.47
C VAL A 239 -5.80 -19.61 -0.91
N VAL A 240 -5.32 -18.71 -1.77
CA VAL A 240 -5.05 -17.32 -1.44
C VAL A 240 -5.86 -16.38 -2.31
N ARG A 241 -6.56 -15.45 -1.67
CA ARG A 241 -7.44 -14.47 -2.29
C ARG A 241 -6.91 -13.07 -2.01
N VAL A 242 -6.67 -12.30 -3.05
CA VAL A 242 -6.26 -10.90 -2.96
C VAL A 242 -7.41 -10.05 -3.47
N GLU A 243 -7.93 -9.14 -2.65
CA GLU A 243 -9.10 -8.31 -2.97
C GLU A 243 -8.81 -6.85 -2.61
N LYS A 244 -9.08 -5.89 -3.51
CA LYS A 244 -8.93 -4.46 -3.15
C LYS A 244 -7.58 -4.16 -2.54
N ALA A 245 -6.50 -4.54 -3.21
CA ALA A 245 -5.15 -4.32 -2.75
C ALA A 245 -4.38 -3.40 -3.71
N TYR A 246 -3.48 -2.60 -3.16
CA TYR A 246 -2.59 -1.72 -3.91
C TYR A 246 -1.15 -2.21 -3.76
N ALA A 247 -0.52 -2.61 -4.86
CA ALA A 247 0.88 -2.96 -4.89
C ALA A 247 1.66 -1.97 -5.76
N ARG A 248 2.66 -1.27 -5.21
CA ARG A 248 3.46 -0.30 -5.97
C ARG A 248 4.97 -0.50 -5.83
N ASN A 249 5.71 -0.47 -6.93
CA ASN A 249 7.19 -0.49 -6.93
C ASN A 249 7.80 -1.64 -6.10
N ASN A 250 7.20 -2.84 -6.18
CA ASN A 250 7.77 -4.07 -5.64
C ASN A 250 8.61 -4.77 -6.71
N ASN A 251 9.77 -5.28 -6.35
CA ASN A 251 10.78 -5.65 -7.34
C ASN A 251 10.54 -6.99 -8.03
N ILE A 252 10.12 -8.04 -7.32
CA ILE A 252 10.04 -9.36 -7.96
C ILE A 252 8.69 -9.54 -8.65
N ASP A 253 7.62 -9.16 -7.96
CA ASP A 253 6.26 -8.98 -8.47
C ASP A 253 5.41 -8.21 -7.43
N GLY A 254 4.28 -7.64 -7.86
CA GLY A 254 3.26 -7.13 -6.95
C GLY A 254 2.58 -8.25 -6.17
N PHE A 255 2.04 -9.24 -6.88
CA PHE A 255 1.41 -10.41 -6.27
C PHE A 255 1.89 -11.72 -6.90
N ARG A 256 2.23 -12.71 -6.06
CA ARG A 256 2.57 -14.06 -6.48
C ARG A 256 1.64 -15.10 -5.89
N LEU A 257 1.05 -15.92 -6.74
CA LEU A 257 0.08 -16.97 -6.40
C LEU A 257 0.48 -18.30 -7.07
N GLY A 258 -0.06 -19.42 -6.60
CA GLY A 258 0.37 -20.71 -7.15
C GLY A 258 -0.55 -21.90 -6.97
N THR A 259 -1.75 -21.73 -6.41
CA THR A 259 -2.67 -22.83 -6.14
C THR A 259 -3.99 -22.65 -6.87
N ASP A 260 -4.67 -23.76 -7.14
CA ASP A 260 -5.99 -23.77 -7.77
C ASP A 260 -7.02 -23.00 -6.95
N GLY A 261 -7.81 -22.15 -7.62
CA GLY A 261 -8.87 -21.37 -6.99
C GLY A 261 -8.40 -20.09 -6.31
N SER A 262 -7.09 -19.81 -6.31
CA SER A 262 -6.53 -18.52 -5.90
C SER A 262 -6.85 -17.42 -6.92
N TYR A 263 -6.95 -16.17 -6.45
CA TYR A 263 -7.24 -15.03 -7.33
C TYR A 263 -6.70 -13.70 -6.83
N VAL A 264 -6.58 -12.76 -7.77
CA VAL A 264 -6.47 -11.31 -7.54
C VAL A 264 -7.70 -10.64 -8.11
N LYS A 265 -8.33 -9.76 -7.32
CA LYS A 265 -9.57 -9.10 -7.69
C LYS A 265 -9.65 -7.66 -7.20
N ASP A 266 -10.27 -6.77 -7.99
CA ASP A 266 -10.55 -5.37 -7.62
C ASP A 266 -9.28 -4.63 -7.16
N SER A 267 -8.11 -4.94 -7.72
CA SER A 267 -6.79 -4.55 -7.18
C SER A 267 -5.97 -3.79 -8.22
N VAL A 268 -4.92 -3.12 -7.77
CA VAL A 268 -4.02 -2.37 -8.65
C VAL A 268 -2.57 -2.75 -8.40
N VAL A 269 -1.81 -2.93 -9.49
CA VAL A 269 -0.35 -3.08 -9.46
C VAL A 269 0.29 -2.00 -10.32
N HIS A 270 1.12 -1.16 -9.71
CA HIS A 270 1.75 -0.02 -10.38
C HIS A 270 3.28 -0.06 -10.22
N VAL A 271 4.02 0.11 -11.31
CA VAL A 271 5.47 0.30 -11.25
C VAL A 271 5.85 1.53 -12.06
N ASP A 272 6.18 2.61 -11.38
CA ASP A 272 6.53 3.91 -11.97
C ASP A 272 7.86 4.47 -11.46
N ASP A 273 8.49 3.79 -10.52
CA ASP A 273 9.80 4.13 -10.00
C ASP A 273 10.66 2.88 -9.84
N ARG A 274 11.97 3.07 -9.67
CA ARG A 274 12.90 1.99 -9.42
C ARG A 274 12.56 1.29 -8.09
N PRO A 275 12.22 -0.01 -8.11
CA PRO A 275 12.02 -0.75 -6.86
C PRO A 275 13.38 -1.00 -6.17
N PRO A 276 13.40 -1.25 -4.85
CA PRO A 276 14.63 -1.69 -4.18
C PRO A 276 15.17 -2.98 -4.80
N GLY A 277 16.50 -3.11 -4.91
CA GLY A 277 17.11 -4.31 -5.49
C GLY A 277 16.92 -5.53 -4.59
N VAL A 278 16.60 -6.68 -5.18
CA VAL A 278 16.70 -7.99 -4.49
C VAL A 278 18.17 -8.32 -4.20
N PHE A 279 18.46 -9.30 -3.34
CA PHE A 279 19.84 -9.76 -3.15
C PHE A 279 20.51 -10.10 -4.49
N GLY A 280 21.75 -9.64 -4.66
CA GLY A 280 22.45 -9.70 -5.95
C GLY A 280 22.13 -8.54 -6.90
N GLY A 281 21.30 -7.57 -6.49
CA GLY A 281 21.11 -6.28 -7.17
C GLY A 281 20.25 -6.31 -8.43
N LYS A 282 19.45 -7.37 -8.64
CA LYS A 282 18.58 -7.47 -9.82
C LYS A 282 17.33 -6.61 -9.64
N HIS A 283 16.92 -5.98 -10.73
CA HIS A 283 15.65 -5.25 -10.83
C HIS A 283 14.78 -5.91 -11.92
N THR A 284 13.65 -6.52 -11.54
CA THR A 284 12.79 -7.27 -12.47
C THR A 284 11.31 -7.14 -12.11
N ALA A 285 10.81 -5.92 -11.93
CA ALA A 285 9.46 -5.66 -11.45
C ALA A 285 8.41 -6.31 -12.35
N ARG A 286 7.47 -7.05 -11.77
CA ARG A 286 6.37 -7.69 -12.49
C ARG A 286 5.05 -7.29 -11.85
N GLY A 287 3.96 -7.38 -12.60
CA GLY A 287 2.64 -7.16 -12.03
C GLY A 287 2.22 -8.34 -11.16
N ILE A 288 1.85 -9.45 -11.82
CA ILE A 288 1.43 -10.70 -11.18
C ILE A 288 2.30 -11.86 -11.68
N TRP A 289 2.74 -12.72 -10.76
CA TRP A 289 3.42 -13.97 -11.09
C TRP A 289 2.64 -15.18 -10.57
N VAL A 290 2.13 -15.98 -11.48
CA VAL A 290 1.54 -17.29 -11.17
C VAL A 290 2.58 -18.38 -11.39
N ARG A 291 2.92 -19.10 -10.33
CA ARG A 291 3.99 -20.11 -10.32
C ARG A 291 3.57 -21.33 -9.53
N GLU A 292 4.15 -22.48 -9.83
CA GLU A 292 3.96 -23.73 -9.06
C GLU A 292 2.62 -24.45 -9.32
N GLY A 293 2.03 -24.36 -10.53
CA GLY A 293 0.98 -25.32 -10.93
C GLY A 293 -0.46 -24.80 -10.96
N GLY A 294 -0.79 -23.80 -10.15
CA GLY A 294 -2.19 -23.39 -9.95
C GLY A 294 -2.88 -22.73 -11.14
N ASN A 295 -4.20 -22.91 -11.20
CA ASN A 295 -5.14 -22.19 -12.06
C ASN A 295 -5.67 -20.95 -11.34
N VAL A 296 -5.13 -19.78 -11.68
CA VAL A 296 -5.39 -18.51 -10.98
C VAL A 296 -6.28 -17.59 -11.82
N ARG A 297 -7.14 -16.82 -11.15
CA ARG A 297 -7.97 -15.78 -11.79
C ARG A 297 -7.47 -14.38 -11.44
N VAL A 298 -7.50 -13.49 -12.42
CA VAL A 298 -7.29 -12.05 -12.26
C VAL A 298 -8.53 -11.35 -12.78
N GLU A 299 -9.23 -10.60 -11.94
CA GLU A 299 -10.54 -10.01 -12.25
C GLU A 299 -10.56 -8.53 -11.86
N ASN A 300 -11.07 -7.64 -12.72
CA ASN A 300 -11.21 -6.21 -12.38
C ASN A 300 -9.95 -5.64 -11.73
N THR A 301 -8.82 -5.78 -12.42
CA THR A 301 -7.51 -5.46 -11.86
C THR A 301 -6.73 -4.63 -12.85
N ASP A 302 -6.15 -3.53 -12.38
CA ASP A 302 -5.35 -2.61 -13.17
C ASP A 302 -3.86 -2.90 -12.94
N ILE A 303 -3.12 -3.08 -14.02
CA ILE A 303 -1.68 -3.36 -13.96
C ILE A 303 -0.97 -2.42 -14.92
N LEU A 304 -0.20 -1.48 -14.39
CA LEU A 304 0.69 -0.63 -15.18
C LEU A 304 2.14 -0.82 -14.75
N LEU A 305 2.98 -1.30 -15.66
CA LEU A 305 4.43 -1.25 -15.50
C LEU A 305 5.00 -0.17 -16.41
N ASP A 306 5.29 1.00 -15.87
CA ASP A 306 5.77 2.18 -16.59
C ASP A 306 7.17 2.62 -16.13
N HIS A 307 8.11 1.68 -16.10
CA HIS A 307 9.49 1.94 -15.71
C HIS A 307 10.46 0.95 -16.39
N PRO A 308 11.73 1.33 -16.69
CA PRO A 308 12.71 0.45 -17.34
C PRO A 308 13.09 -0.81 -16.57
N ASP A 309 12.91 -0.80 -15.25
CA ASP A 309 13.11 -1.97 -14.39
C ASP A 309 11.86 -2.90 -14.35
N GLY A 310 10.78 -2.53 -15.05
CA GLY A 310 9.64 -3.38 -15.31
C GLY A 310 10.00 -4.54 -16.25
N HIS A 311 9.32 -5.67 -16.08
CA HIS A 311 9.62 -6.90 -16.80
C HIS A 311 8.38 -7.45 -17.51
N VAL A 312 7.43 -8.06 -16.79
CA VAL A 312 6.21 -8.64 -17.40
C VAL A 312 5.00 -8.26 -16.56
N GLY A 313 3.92 -7.81 -17.22
CA GLY A 313 2.64 -7.49 -16.55
C GLY A 313 2.10 -8.70 -15.80
N ILE A 314 1.79 -9.79 -16.50
CA ILE A 314 1.41 -11.08 -15.89
C ILE A 314 2.25 -12.21 -16.47
N ILE A 315 2.94 -12.96 -15.61
CA ILE A 315 3.72 -14.14 -15.99
C ILE A 315 3.14 -15.39 -15.33
N GLU A 316 3.06 -16.45 -16.13
CA GLU A 316 2.63 -17.79 -15.72
C GLU A 316 3.80 -18.77 -15.91
N GLN A 317 4.04 -19.62 -14.91
CA GLN A 317 5.00 -20.74 -14.95
C GLN A 317 4.51 -21.98 -14.17
N GLY A 318 4.00 -22.96 -14.90
CA GLY A 318 3.64 -24.29 -14.40
C GLY A 318 2.14 -24.56 -14.25
N GLY A 319 1.27 -23.56 -14.39
CA GLY A 319 -0.19 -23.63 -14.27
C GLY A 319 -0.92 -22.88 -15.40
N SER A 320 -1.94 -22.08 -15.04
CA SER A 320 -2.63 -21.20 -16.00
C SER A 320 -3.21 -19.95 -15.33
N VAL A 321 -3.41 -18.88 -16.11
CA VAL A 321 -4.05 -17.64 -15.63
C VAL A 321 -5.22 -17.27 -16.52
N THR A 322 -6.36 -16.96 -15.92
CA THR A 322 -7.51 -16.35 -16.62
C THR A 322 -7.68 -14.91 -16.17
N VAL A 323 -7.52 -13.96 -17.07
CA VAL A 323 -7.62 -12.50 -16.85
C VAL A 323 -8.93 -12.00 -17.43
N VAL A 324 -9.74 -11.32 -16.63
CA VAL A 324 -11.12 -10.97 -16.97
C VAL A 324 -11.46 -9.55 -16.55
N ASP A 325 -12.03 -8.77 -17.46
CA ASP A 325 -12.54 -7.42 -17.17
C ASP A 325 -11.44 -6.57 -16.50
N SER A 326 -10.24 -6.50 -17.09
CA SER A 326 -9.04 -5.92 -16.48
C SER A 326 -8.30 -5.00 -17.43
N GLU A 327 -7.43 -4.14 -16.92
CA GLU A 327 -6.54 -3.30 -17.72
C GLU A 327 -5.10 -3.67 -17.43
N VAL A 328 -4.31 -4.00 -18.46
CA VAL A 328 -2.91 -4.41 -18.27
C VAL A 328 -2.06 -3.74 -19.31
N GLU A 329 -1.06 -2.97 -18.91
CA GLU A 329 -0.17 -2.27 -19.82
C GLU A 329 1.27 -2.23 -19.31
N THR A 330 2.22 -2.27 -20.25
CA THR A 330 3.66 -2.21 -19.97
C THR A 330 4.32 -1.22 -20.92
N ARG A 331 5.03 -0.24 -20.37
CA ARG A 331 5.63 0.89 -21.08
C ARG A 331 7.06 1.13 -20.59
N ASN A 332 7.75 2.11 -21.19
CA ASN A 332 9.04 2.64 -20.75
C ASN A 332 10.14 1.59 -20.46
N GLY A 333 10.21 0.53 -21.27
CA GLY A 333 11.26 -0.49 -21.18
C GLY A 333 10.84 -1.80 -20.52
N ALA A 334 9.62 -1.88 -19.99
CA ALA A 334 9.01 -3.16 -19.61
C ALA A 334 8.78 -4.05 -20.84
N ASN A 335 9.00 -5.36 -20.70
CA ASN A 335 9.18 -6.25 -21.85
C ASN A 335 7.86 -6.60 -22.56
N GLU A 336 6.85 -7.04 -21.82
CA GLU A 336 5.58 -7.53 -22.40
C GLU A 336 4.45 -7.59 -21.37
N ARG A 337 3.21 -7.51 -21.86
CA ARG A 337 1.99 -7.58 -21.03
C ARG A 337 1.77 -8.95 -20.41
N PHE A 338 1.99 -10.03 -21.18
CA PHE A 338 1.67 -11.40 -20.78
C PHE A 338 2.77 -12.39 -21.19
N ARG A 339 3.08 -13.37 -20.34
CA ARG A 339 3.97 -14.51 -20.67
C ARG A 339 3.44 -15.81 -20.04
N GLY A 340 3.42 -16.91 -20.80
CA GLY A 340 2.93 -18.23 -20.35
C GLY A 340 1.49 -18.52 -20.81
N ASP A 341 0.80 -19.49 -20.19
CA ASP A 341 -0.62 -19.80 -20.45
C ASP A 341 -1.53 -18.76 -19.76
N VAL A 342 -1.64 -17.60 -20.40
CA VAL A 342 -2.52 -16.49 -19.98
C VAL A 342 -3.68 -16.36 -20.97
N ARG A 343 -4.91 -16.53 -20.46
CA ARG A 343 -6.16 -16.44 -21.23
C ARG A 343 -6.89 -15.18 -20.83
N THR A 344 -7.30 -14.37 -21.80
CA THR A 344 -7.90 -13.06 -21.55
C THR A 344 -9.35 -12.98 -22.02
N ARG A 345 -10.17 -12.20 -21.33
CA ARG A 345 -11.53 -11.83 -21.73
C ARG A 345 -11.81 -10.39 -21.28
N ASN A 346 -12.14 -9.50 -22.22
CA ASN A 346 -12.36 -8.07 -21.94
C ASN A 346 -11.16 -7.44 -21.22
N VAL A 347 -9.98 -7.47 -21.85
CA VAL A 347 -8.76 -6.91 -21.25
C VAL A 347 -8.25 -5.75 -22.11
N GLY A 348 -8.27 -4.53 -21.58
CA GLY A 348 -7.80 -3.32 -22.24
C GLY A 348 -6.34 -2.99 -21.93
N SER A 349 -5.91 -1.76 -22.25
CA SER A 349 -4.54 -1.25 -22.09
C SER A 349 -4.47 0.15 -21.47
N ASP A 350 -5.50 0.57 -20.74
CA ASP A 350 -5.62 1.88 -20.11
C ASP A 350 -5.86 1.73 -18.60
N PRO A 351 -4.84 1.30 -17.82
CA PRO A 351 -5.05 0.98 -16.41
C PRO A 351 -5.24 2.24 -15.56
N ASP A 352 -6.21 2.18 -14.66
CA ASP A 352 -6.35 3.15 -13.57
C ASP A 352 -5.40 2.77 -12.43
N VAL A 353 -4.38 3.60 -12.20
CA VAL A 353 -3.37 3.36 -11.16
C VAL A 353 -3.75 3.91 -9.79
N THR A 354 -4.98 4.41 -9.67
CA THR A 354 -5.56 4.90 -8.42
C THR A 354 -5.69 3.75 -7.42
N PRO A 355 -5.23 3.91 -6.16
CA PRO A 355 -5.44 2.90 -5.13
C PRO A 355 -6.93 2.55 -4.98
N PRO A 356 -7.30 1.26 -4.86
CA PRO A 356 -8.70 0.90 -4.63
C PRO A 356 -9.26 1.56 -3.37
N ALA A 357 -10.52 2.00 -3.43
CA ALA A 357 -11.21 2.61 -2.29
C ALA A 357 -11.12 1.75 -1.02
N GLY A 358 -10.78 2.38 0.10
CA GLY A 358 -10.61 1.75 1.41
C GLY A 358 -9.27 1.04 1.62
N VAL A 359 -8.34 1.09 0.66
CA VAL A 359 -6.94 0.71 0.89
C VAL A 359 -6.26 1.81 1.71
N PRO A 360 -5.56 1.48 2.81
CA PRO A 360 -4.91 2.48 3.63
C PRO A 360 -3.71 3.10 2.92
N MET A 361 -3.54 4.41 2.97
CA MET A 361 -2.42 5.13 2.36
C MET A 361 -1.33 5.53 3.35
N SER A 362 -1.56 5.34 4.65
CA SER A 362 -0.53 5.47 5.68
C SER A 362 -0.62 4.39 6.77
N ALA A 363 0.46 4.25 7.55
CA ALA A 363 0.48 3.35 8.70
C ALA A 363 -0.51 3.77 9.80
N VAL A 364 -0.69 5.08 10.01
CA VAL A 364 -1.61 5.61 11.02
C VAL A 364 -3.05 5.32 10.62
N GLU A 365 -3.41 5.60 9.37
CA GLU A 365 -4.74 5.34 8.80
C GLU A 365 -5.12 3.85 8.87
N ALA A 366 -4.19 2.96 8.50
CA ALA A 366 -4.40 1.53 8.72
C ALA A 366 -4.65 1.23 10.20
N ALA A 367 -3.83 1.77 11.11
CA ALA A 367 -3.93 1.48 12.54
C ALA A 367 -5.22 2.03 13.18
N SER A 368 -5.64 3.25 12.84
CA SER A 368 -6.87 3.86 13.33
C SER A 368 -8.11 3.11 12.83
N GLY A 369 -8.01 2.49 11.65
CA GLY A 369 -9.16 1.86 11.01
C GLY A 369 -10.05 2.88 10.28
N GLU A 370 -9.57 4.12 10.15
CA GLU A 370 -10.11 5.09 9.21
C GLU A 370 -9.77 4.57 7.82
N SER A 371 -10.76 4.07 7.10
CA SER A 371 -10.56 3.71 5.71
C SER A 371 -10.28 4.98 4.93
N GLY A 372 -9.08 5.12 4.36
CA GLY A 372 -8.79 6.20 3.41
C GLY A 372 -9.83 6.22 2.32
N GLY A 373 -10.64 7.28 2.35
CA GLY A 373 -11.23 7.83 1.15
C GLY A 373 -10.07 8.33 0.30
N GLY A 374 -9.52 7.46 -0.53
CA GLY A 374 -8.30 7.72 -1.27
C GLY A 374 -8.22 6.94 -2.56
N GLY A 375 -9.17 7.18 -3.47
CA GLY A 375 -8.96 6.89 -4.88
C GLY A 375 -10.20 6.60 -5.73
N GLY A 376 -10.69 7.62 -6.44
CA GLY A 376 -11.55 7.46 -7.62
C GLY A 376 -12.60 8.56 -7.84
N ASP A 377 -12.17 9.69 -8.42
CA ASP A 377 -12.98 10.71 -9.11
C ASP A 377 -14.02 11.52 -8.30
N GLY A 378 -13.64 12.75 -7.91
CA GLY A 378 -14.49 13.92 -8.20
C GLY A 378 -15.72 14.19 -7.32
N GLY A 379 -15.68 13.86 -6.04
CA GLY A 379 -16.60 14.44 -5.05
C GLY A 379 -16.38 13.82 -3.69
N SER A 380 -15.99 14.63 -2.70
CA SER A 380 -16.25 14.25 -1.32
C SER A 380 -17.75 13.93 -1.17
N ASP A 381 -18.09 12.97 -0.30
CA ASP A 381 -19.49 12.73 0.08
C ASP A 381 -20.09 13.94 0.84
N LEU A 382 -19.24 14.91 1.21
CA LEU A 382 -19.65 16.16 1.80
C LEU A 382 -20.24 17.09 0.73
N PRO A 383 -21.44 17.65 0.98
CA PRO A 383 -22.28 18.27 -0.05
C PRO A 383 -21.76 19.61 -0.59
N HIS A 384 -20.75 20.20 0.03
CA HIS A 384 -20.23 21.52 -0.32
C HIS A 384 -18.73 21.50 -0.55
N HIS A 385 -18.26 22.37 -1.44
CA HIS A 385 -16.86 22.57 -1.79
C HIS A 385 -16.48 24.05 -1.60
N VAL A 386 -15.34 24.33 -0.99
CA VAL A 386 -14.79 25.69 -0.87
C VAL A 386 -13.38 25.72 -1.46
N GLU A 387 -13.12 26.71 -2.31
CA GLU A 387 -11.82 26.98 -2.91
C GLU A 387 -11.33 28.36 -2.46
N ILE A 388 -10.08 28.43 -2.00
CA ILE A 388 -9.42 29.62 -1.50
C ILE A 388 -8.17 29.84 -2.34
N THR A 389 -8.12 30.95 -3.09
CA THR A 389 -6.98 31.27 -3.97
C THR A 389 -6.31 32.56 -3.53
N GLY A 390 -4.98 32.53 -3.41
CA GLY A 390 -4.18 33.72 -3.11
C GLY A 390 -4.10 34.66 -4.31
N THR A 391 -3.98 35.97 -4.06
CA THR A 391 -3.92 36.99 -5.12
C THR A 391 -2.62 37.80 -5.15
N GLY A 392 -1.67 37.49 -4.27
CA GLY A 392 -0.45 38.28 -4.08
C GLY A 392 0.60 37.58 -3.23
N ASP A 393 1.14 38.30 -2.23
CA ASP A 393 2.07 37.72 -1.26
C ASP A 393 1.39 36.59 -0.44
N LEU A 394 2.18 35.88 0.37
CA LEU A 394 1.67 34.79 1.22
C LEU A 394 0.63 35.32 2.21
N VAL A 395 -0.59 34.78 2.16
CA VAL A 395 -1.72 35.14 3.00
C VAL A 395 -2.14 33.91 3.81
N PRO A 396 -1.94 33.91 5.13
CA PRO A 396 -2.53 32.90 6.00
C PRO A 396 -4.04 33.12 6.11
N TYR A 397 -4.79 32.02 6.22
CA TYR A 397 -6.22 32.03 6.47
C TYR A 397 -6.61 30.91 7.44
N ASP A 398 -7.78 31.09 8.07
CA ASP A 398 -8.42 30.12 8.94
C ASP A 398 -9.94 30.16 8.68
N PHE A 399 -10.60 29.01 8.67
CA PHE A 399 -12.05 28.95 8.60
C PHE A 399 -12.63 27.76 9.35
N ALA A 400 -13.91 27.86 9.72
CA ALA A 400 -14.62 26.81 10.43
C ALA A 400 -15.97 26.52 9.77
N VAL A 401 -16.39 25.26 9.85
CA VAL A 401 -17.69 24.78 9.37
C VAL A 401 -18.51 24.19 10.50
N SER A 402 -19.83 24.14 10.31
CA SER A 402 -20.74 23.54 11.29
C SER A 402 -20.82 22.01 11.25
N GLY A 403 -20.26 21.40 10.20
CA GLY A 403 -20.31 19.95 9.95
C GLY A 403 -18.90 19.37 9.80
N ASP A 404 -18.80 18.31 9.01
CA ASP A 404 -17.54 17.63 8.72
C ASP A 404 -16.74 18.43 7.68
N LEU A 405 -15.42 18.30 7.71
CA LEU A 405 -14.47 19.02 6.86
C LEU A 405 -13.39 18.05 6.37
N GLU A 406 -13.16 18.04 5.06
CA GLU A 406 -12.19 17.19 4.39
C GLU A 406 -11.32 18.04 3.45
N ALA A 407 -10.06 17.62 3.30
CA ALA A 407 -9.16 18.20 2.32
C ALA A 407 -9.64 17.91 0.90
N GLY A 408 -9.59 18.90 0.02
CA GLY A 408 -9.78 18.74 -1.41
C GLY A 408 -8.47 18.38 -2.13
N PRO A 409 -8.50 18.19 -3.46
CA PRO A 409 -7.34 17.74 -4.23
C PRO A 409 -6.19 18.75 -4.33
N GLU A 410 -6.46 20.03 -4.13
CA GLU A 410 -5.50 21.13 -4.15
C GLU A 410 -4.99 21.48 -2.74
N PHE A 411 -5.50 20.83 -1.68
CA PHE A 411 -4.99 20.99 -0.32
C PHE A 411 -3.52 20.55 -0.19
N ASP A 412 -2.65 21.44 0.31
CA ASP A 412 -1.22 21.15 0.46
C ASP A 412 -0.95 20.23 1.68
N THR A 413 -0.99 18.92 1.44
CA THR A 413 -0.67 17.90 2.47
C THR A 413 0.81 17.87 2.89
N ASP A 414 1.72 18.46 2.11
CA ASP A 414 3.16 18.48 2.39
C ASP A 414 3.61 19.82 3.03
N GLY A 415 2.67 20.75 3.23
CA GLY A 415 2.89 22.14 3.65
C GLY A 415 2.53 22.45 5.11
N THR A 416 2.14 23.70 5.35
CA THR A 416 1.72 24.21 6.68
C THR A 416 0.23 24.07 6.94
N ASP A 417 -0.51 23.53 5.99
CA ASP A 417 -1.96 23.51 6.03
C ASP A 417 -2.45 22.35 6.90
N GLY A 418 -3.56 22.58 7.58
CA GLY A 418 -4.06 21.65 8.58
C GLY A 418 -5.56 21.69 8.69
N ILE A 419 -6.13 20.51 8.93
CA ILE A 419 -7.53 20.35 9.33
C ILE A 419 -7.53 19.79 10.76
N ASP A 420 -8.24 20.45 11.66
CA ASP A 420 -8.51 19.97 13.02
C ASP A 420 -10.02 19.93 13.25
N GLY A 421 -10.59 18.74 13.07
CA GLY A 421 -12.04 18.52 13.14
C GLY A 421 -12.78 19.31 12.06
N SER A 422 -13.59 20.28 12.46
CA SER A 422 -14.40 21.13 11.59
C SER A 422 -13.76 22.49 11.30
N THR A 423 -12.44 22.60 11.48
CA THR A 423 -11.67 23.84 11.30
C THR A 423 -10.48 23.56 10.38
N ALA A 424 -10.17 24.49 9.49
CA ALA A 424 -8.97 24.45 8.67
C ALA A 424 -8.16 25.74 8.80
N SER A 425 -6.85 25.58 8.69
CA SER A 425 -5.86 26.66 8.68
C SER A 425 -4.90 26.42 7.52
N GLY A 426 -4.54 27.45 6.76
CA GLY A 426 -3.63 27.29 5.64
C GLY A 426 -3.01 28.59 5.17
N GLN A 427 -2.18 28.53 4.13
CA GLN A 427 -1.53 29.71 3.56
C GLN A 427 -1.47 29.67 2.04
N VAL A 428 -2.15 30.63 1.38
CA VAL A 428 -2.11 30.78 -0.08
C VAL A 428 -1.19 31.90 -0.52
N ASN A 429 -0.60 31.78 -1.72
CA ASN A 429 0.19 32.84 -2.37
C ASN A 429 -0.32 33.09 -3.81
N LEU A 430 0.37 33.93 -4.59
CA LEU A 430 -0.03 34.35 -5.94
C LEU A 430 -0.47 33.22 -6.89
N THR A 431 0.06 32.01 -6.72
CA THR A 431 -0.29 30.84 -7.54
C THR A 431 -0.87 29.69 -6.72
N GLY A 432 -1.00 29.85 -5.40
CA GLY A 432 -1.52 28.82 -4.50
C GLY A 432 -3.04 28.87 -4.42
N THR A 433 -3.64 27.69 -4.50
CA THR A 433 -5.05 27.45 -4.26
C THR A 433 -5.14 26.27 -3.31
N ASP A 434 -5.95 26.42 -2.28
CA ASP A 434 -6.30 25.32 -1.38
C ASP A 434 -7.80 25.11 -1.48
N ASP A 435 -8.23 23.86 -1.40
CA ASP A 435 -9.64 23.52 -1.46
C ASP A 435 -10.04 22.47 -0.45
N TYR A 436 -11.32 22.48 -0.11
CA TYR A 436 -11.89 21.67 0.96
C TYR A 436 -13.31 21.26 0.61
N TYR A 437 -13.72 20.10 1.10
CA TYR A 437 -15.11 19.69 1.10
C TYR A 437 -15.69 19.73 2.50
N PHE A 438 -16.95 20.14 2.65
CA PHE A 438 -17.58 20.28 3.95
C PHE A 438 -19.07 19.98 3.95
N SER A 439 -19.60 19.60 5.11
CA SER A 439 -21.04 19.55 5.35
C SER A 439 -21.52 20.71 6.24
N GLY A 440 -22.80 21.08 6.09
CA GLY A 440 -23.36 22.22 6.80
C GLY A 440 -23.01 23.55 6.15
N ARG A 441 -22.50 24.53 6.92
CA ARG A 441 -22.14 25.87 6.41
C ARG A 441 -20.82 26.35 7.00
N ILE A 442 -20.13 27.24 6.28
CA ILE A 442 -19.04 28.02 6.83
C ILE A 442 -19.61 28.94 7.91
N THR A 443 -19.04 28.85 9.10
CA THR A 443 -19.46 29.63 10.28
C THR A 443 -18.47 30.72 10.65
N ASP A 444 -17.24 30.64 10.16
CA ASP A 444 -16.22 31.64 10.41
C ASP A 444 -15.19 31.58 9.28
N PHE A 445 -14.67 32.73 8.88
CA PHE A 445 -13.60 32.83 7.89
C PHE A 445 -12.76 34.08 8.18
N ALA A 446 -11.44 33.90 8.25
CA ALA A 446 -10.48 34.98 8.43
C ALA A 446 -9.29 34.78 7.48
N ALA A 447 -8.81 35.86 6.88
CA ALA A 447 -7.57 35.87 6.10
C ALA A 447 -6.76 37.13 6.40
N GLU A 448 -5.45 37.00 6.55
CA GLU A 448 -4.56 38.14 6.79
C GLU A 448 -4.08 38.80 5.48
N GLY A 449 -5.02 39.03 4.54
CA GLY A 449 -4.74 39.58 3.21
C GLY A 449 -5.83 39.30 2.17
N ASP A 450 -5.59 39.72 0.93
CA ASP A 450 -6.57 39.59 -0.16
C ASP A 450 -6.62 38.15 -0.72
N VAL A 451 -7.73 37.46 -0.48
CA VAL A 451 -8.01 36.12 -1.01
C VAL A 451 -9.24 36.09 -1.91
N LYS A 452 -9.26 35.12 -2.82
CA LYS A 452 -10.44 34.79 -3.60
C LYS A 452 -11.09 33.52 -3.05
N VAL A 453 -12.28 33.66 -2.47
CA VAL A 453 -13.08 32.50 -2.04
C VAL A 453 -14.18 32.18 -3.04
N SER A 454 -14.39 30.89 -3.32
CA SER A 454 -15.58 30.39 -3.98
C SER A 454 -16.16 29.20 -3.22
N VAL A 455 -17.49 29.11 -3.16
CA VAL A 455 -18.22 27.99 -2.56
C VAL A 455 -19.12 27.39 -3.62
N ASP A 456 -19.02 26.07 -3.84
CA ASP A 456 -19.72 25.33 -4.88
C ASP A 456 -19.53 25.96 -6.29
N GLY A 457 -18.33 26.51 -6.53
CA GLY A 457 -17.95 27.19 -7.76
C GLY A 457 -18.51 28.62 -7.92
N GLU A 458 -19.28 29.13 -6.95
CA GLU A 458 -19.76 30.51 -6.94
C GLU A 458 -18.85 31.40 -6.09
N ARG A 459 -18.44 32.55 -6.64
CA ARG A 459 -17.58 33.50 -5.94
C ARG A 459 -18.36 34.20 -4.82
N VAL A 460 -17.80 34.13 -3.61
CA VAL A 460 -18.40 34.70 -2.39
C VAL A 460 -17.46 35.72 -1.75
N ASP A 461 -18.05 36.63 -0.98
CA ASP A 461 -17.32 37.57 -0.14
C ASP A 461 -17.03 36.88 1.21
N PRO A 462 -15.76 36.64 1.60
CA PRO A 462 -15.43 35.98 2.86
C PRO A 462 -16.00 36.70 4.09
N ASP A 463 -16.16 38.03 4.04
CA ASP A 463 -16.71 38.83 5.13
C ASP A 463 -18.22 38.57 5.36
N SER A 464 -18.87 37.80 4.47
CA SER A 464 -20.27 37.39 4.64
C SER A 464 -20.46 36.21 5.62
N PHE A 465 -19.38 35.51 5.99
CA PHE A 465 -19.43 34.35 6.89
C PHE A 465 -19.41 34.76 8.36
N LEU A 466 -20.54 35.29 8.85
CA LEU A 466 -20.68 35.68 10.25
C LEU A 466 -21.08 34.51 11.16
N PRO A 467 -20.49 34.38 12.36
CA PRO A 467 -20.68 33.23 13.25
C PRO A 467 -22.07 33.13 13.89
N ARG A 468 -22.91 34.15 13.75
CA ARG A 468 -24.19 34.25 14.44
C ARG A 468 -25.25 34.88 13.57
N GLU A 469 -26.41 34.23 13.50
CA GLU A 469 -27.62 34.80 12.91
C GLU A 469 -28.50 35.38 14.02
N LEU A 470 -28.88 36.66 13.90
CA LEU A 470 -29.89 37.29 14.75
C LEU A 470 -31.19 37.41 13.96
N ARG A 471 -32.22 36.67 14.39
CA ARG A 471 -33.55 36.73 13.78
C ARG A 471 -34.52 37.55 14.64
N VAL A 472 -35.10 38.58 14.06
CA VAL A 472 -36.13 39.40 14.71
C VAL A 472 -37.51 38.98 14.20
N GLN A 473 -38.42 38.60 15.10
CA GLN A 473 -39.77 38.18 14.75
C GLN A 473 -40.80 38.96 15.57
N ALA A 474 -41.87 39.42 14.92
CA ALA A 474 -42.98 40.05 15.62
C ALA A 474 -43.87 39.01 16.31
N VAL A 475 -44.17 39.20 17.60
CA VAL A 475 -45.25 38.49 18.29
C VAL A 475 -46.47 39.40 18.31
N GLY A 476 -47.23 39.40 17.22
CA GLY A 476 -48.41 40.26 17.00
C GLY A 476 -48.38 40.95 15.63
N ASP A 477 -49.24 41.96 15.43
CA ASP A 477 -49.46 42.55 14.11
C ASP A 477 -48.22 43.29 13.56
N ARG A 478 -47.42 43.93 14.42
CA ARG A 478 -46.19 44.62 14.01
C ARG A 478 -45.27 44.98 15.19
N ALA A 479 -43.96 44.93 14.98
CA ALA A 479 -42.92 45.42 15.88
C ALA A 479 -41.83 46.17 15.10
N THR A 480 -41.31 47.25 15.68
CA THR A 480 -40.11 47.94 15.20
C THR A 480 -38.94 47.50 16.06
N TYR A 481 -37.77 47.31 15.45
CA TYR A 481 -36.56 46.88 16.13
C TYR A 481 -35.40 47.82 15.82
N GLU A 482 -34.51 47.89 16.81
CA GLU A 482 -33.20 48.52 16.73
C GLU A 482 -32.28 47.72 17.66
N PHE A 483 -31.10 47.35 17.19
CA PHE A 483 -30.08 46.67 17.99
C PHE A 483 -28.68 47.05 17.50
N GLU A 484 -27.70 46.85 18.36
CA GLU A 484 -26.28 47.00 18.05
C GLU A 484 -25.56 45.72 18.45
N VAL A 485 -24.66 45.26 17.59
CA VAL A 485 -23.76 44.14 17.88
C VAL A 485 -22.34 44.64 18.13
N SER A 486 -21.53 43.84 18.81
CA SER A 486 -20.14 44.20 19.11
C SER A 486 -19.17 43.96 17.95
N GLY A 487 -19.64 43.40 16.84
CA GLY A 487 -18.85 43.07 15.65
C GLY A 487 -19.60 43.46 14.37
N ASP A 488 -19.24 42.87 13.25
CA ASP A 488 -19.83 43.19 11.96
C ASP A 488 -21.24 42.62 11.81
N LEU A 489 -22.07 43.32 11.04
CA LEU A 489 -23.46 42.97 10.78
C LEU A 489 -23.70 43.00 9.26
N GLN A 490 -24.25 41.91 8.73
CA GLN A 490 -24.58 41.77 7.31
C GLN A 490 -26.05 41.38 7.12
N PRO A 491 -26.68 41.74 5.98
CA PRO A 491 -28.03 41.32 5.65
C PRO A 491 -28.17 39.78 5.64
N GLY A 492 -29.11 39.25 6.41
CA GLY A 492 -29.50 37.84 6.35
C GLY A 492 -30.43 37.54 5.16
N PRO A 493 -30.75 36.26 4.89
CA PRO A 493 -31.55 35.85 3.72
C PRO A 493 -32.99 36.36 3.69
N THR A 494 -33.49 36.92 4.80
CA THR A 494 -34.83 37.51 4.92
C THR A 494 -34.81 39.03 5.12
N PHE A 495 -33.63 39.65 4.96
CA PHE A 495 -33.45 41.08 5.14
C PHE A 495 -34.15 41.85 4.00
N ASP A 496 -34.99 42.80 4.36
CA ASP A 496 -35.77 43.61 3.41
C ASP A 496 -34.92 44.78 2.88
N THR A 497 -34.09 44.52 1.88
CA THR A 497 -33.19 45.53 1.27
C THR A 497 -33.95 46.67 0.58
N ASP A 498 -35.20 46.45 0.16
CA ASP A 498 -36.01 47.42 -0.59
C ASP A 498 -37.07 48.11 0.28
N GLY A 499 -37.15 47.77 1.57
CA GLY A 499 -38.20 48.24 2.47
C GLY A 499 -37.70 48.92 3.73
N THR A 500 -38.13 48.46 4.91
CA THR A 500 -37.97 49.23 6.15
C THR A 500 -36.73 48.89 6.97
N ASP A 501 -35.96 47.89 6.55
CA ASP A 501 -34.83 47.38 7.29
C ASP A 501 -33.53 48.06 6.83
N GLY A 502 -32.64 48.34 7.77
CA GLY A 502 -31.41 49.09 7.53
C GLY A 502 -30.27 48.61 8.41
N ILE A 503 -29.09 48.49 7.81
CA ILE A 503 -27.83 48.23 8.51
C ILE A 503 -26.93 49.44 8.32
N ASP A 504 -26.39 49.96 9.42
CA ASP A 504 -25.35 51.00 9.45
C ASP A 504 -24.22 50.54 10.36
N GLY A 505 -23.15 50.00 9.76
CA GLY A 505 -22.07 49.35 10.50
C GLY A 505 -22.58 48.17 11.34
N SER A 506 -22.42 48.26 12.67
CA SER A 506 -22.87 47.24 13.63
C SER A 506 -24.31 47.44 14.12
N VAL A 507 -25.03 48.44 13.61
CA VAL A 507 -26.39 48.79 14.04
C VAL A 507 -27.40 48.28 13.01
N GLY A 508 -28.37 47.50 13.48
CA GLY A 508 -29.51 47.02 12.70
C GLY A 508 -30.80 47.71 13.14
N THR A 509 -31.57 48.23 12.20
CA THR A 509 -32.89 48.86 12.44
C THR A 509 -33.92 48.29 11.48
N GLY A 510 -35.20 48.27 11.85
CA GLY A 510 -36.22 47.81 10.93
C GLY A 510 -37.60 47.60 11.52
N ARG A 511 -38.48 46.97 10.74
CA ARG A 511 -39.87 46.71 11.17
C ARG A 511 -40.41 45.39 10.64
N VAL A 512 -40.77 44.51 11.56
CA VAL A 512 -41.36 43.18 11.28
C VAL A 512 -42.87 43.14 11.58
N GLY A 513 -43.69 42.48 10.76
CA GLY A 513 -45.13 42.31 11.03
C GLY A 513 -45.91 41.57 9.94
N GLY A 514 -46.96 40.84 10.32
CA GLY A 514 -47.72 39.93 9.44
C GLY A 514 -47.01 38.58 9.25
N THR A 515 -47.73 37.53 8.81
CA THR A 515 -47.22 36.15 8.72
C THR A 515 -45.97 36.05 7.83
N GLY A 516 -44.79 36.13 8.43
CA GLY A 516 -43.46 35.96 7.83
C GLY A 516 -42.41 35.98 8.92
#